data_AF-A0AAN6PBZ2-F1
#
_entry.id   AF-A0AAN6PBZ2-F1
#
_cell.length_a   1.000
_cell.length_b   1.000
_cell.length_c   1.000
_cell.angle_alpha   90.00
_cell.angle_beta   90.00
_cell.angle_gamma   90.00
#
_symmetry.space_group_name_H-M   'P 1'
#
loop_
_entity.id
_entity.type
_entity.pdbx_description
1 polymer ?
#
loop_
_entity_poly.entity_id
_entity_poly.type
_entity_poly.pdbx_seq_one_letter_code
_entity_poly.pdbx_strand_id
1 'polypeptide(L)'
;MFPTLMRRLAQTARPQFNAATNPVYKLKKVWPPDIKNMTSQQQLRFEKKYKRRLKLATARPRWDKFIRLAQLCTMTFVLTYVVLFMDWKDVPTPFDPVREKFFGFFGVFTEDARKLTMKDKPSAQPASKQ
;
A
#
# COMPACT_ATOMS: atom_id res chain seq x y z
N MET A 1 30.06 5.89 8.26
CA MET A 1 28.97 6.73 7.70
C MET A 1 28.21 7.58 8.73
N PHE A 2 28.50 7.45 10.03
CA PHE A 2 27.87 8.26 11.10
C PHE A 2 28.33 9.72 11.29
N PRO A 3 29.60 10.11 11.02
CA PRO A 3 30.03 11.49 11.31
C PRO A 3 29.33 12.52 10.42
N THR A 4 28.91 12.12 9.22
CA THR A 4 28.14 12.97 8.30
C THR A 4 26.69 13.17 8.75
N LEU A 5 26.10 12.22 9.49
CA LEU A 5 24.75 12.33 10.05
C LEU A 5 24.74 13.29 11.25
N MET A 6 25.68 13.13 12.18
CA MET A 6 25.85 14.05 13.32
C MET A 6 26.07 15.50 12.85
N ARG A 7 26.94 15.69 11.85
CA ARG A 7 27.19 17.02 11.26
C ARG A 7 25.94 17.62 10.61
N ARG A 8 25.03 16.81 10.06
CA ARG A 8 23.77 17.29 9.47
C ARG A 8 22.70 17.59 10.51
N LEU A 9 22.64 16.84 11.60
CA LEU A 9 21.71 17.11 12.70
C LEU A 9 22.12 18.36 13.50
N ALA A 10 23.41 18.62 13.63
CA ALA A 10 23.95 19.82 14.28
C ALA A 10 23.86 21.09 13.41
N GLN A 11 23.45 20.99 12.14
CA GLN A 11 23.20 22.17 11.31
C GLN A 11 21.89 22.83 11.76
N THR A 12 22.02 23.96 12.45
CA THR A 12 20.92 24.90 12.72
C THR A 12 20.18 25.20 11.43
N ALA A 13 18.85 25.10 11.45
CA ALA A 13 18.01 25.31 10.28
C ALA A 13 18.40 26.63 9.59
N ARG A 14 18.91 26.54 8.36
CA ARG A 14 19.15 27.74 7.54
C ARG A 14 17.80 28.47 7.44
N PRO A 15 17.77 29.81 7.61
CA PRO A 15 16.52 30.55 7.47
C PRO A 15 15.90 30.19 6.13
N GLN A 16 14.66 29.71 6.16
CA GLN A 16 13.92 29.38 4.95
C GLN A 16 13.85 30.64 4.10
N PHE A 17 14.39 30.58 2.88
CA PHE A 17 14.30 31.69 1.95
C PHE A 17 12.83 31.81 1.51
N ASN A 18 12.09 32.66 2.21
CA ASN A 18 10.72 33.00 1.87
C ASN A 18 10.77 33.97 0.66
N ALA A 19 10.56 33.44 -0.53
CA ALA A 19 10.52 34.21 -1.77
C ALA A 19 9.43 35.31 -1.77
N ALA A 20 8.43 35.19 -0.88
CA ALA A 20 7.36 36.19 -0.71
C ALA A 20 7.78 37.41 0.15
N THR A 21 8.78 37.27 1.04
CA THR A 21 9.14 38.32 2.01
C THR A 21 10.40 39.11 1.63
N ASN A 22 11.13 38.70 0.59
CA ASN A 22 12.31 39.41 0.09
C ASN A 22 12.08 39.93 -1.34
N PRO A 23 11.47 41.13 -1.52
CA PRO A 23 11.19 41.70 -2.84
C PRO A 23 12.44 42.16 -3.61
N VAL A 24 13.62 42.12 -2.98
CA VAL A 24 14.89 42.58 -3.57
C VAL A 24 15.30 41.77 -4.80
N TYR A 25 14.91 40.48 -4.86
CA TYR A 25 15.24 39.60 -5.98
C TYR A 25 13.98 39.23 -6.76
N LYS A 26 13.62 40.06 -7.76
CA LYS A 26 12.57 39.70 -8.71
C LYS A 26 13.00 38.43 -9.47
N LEU A 27 12.15 37.41 -9.49
CA LEU A 27 12.40 36.23 -10.31
C LEU A 27 12.54 36.66 -11.77
N LYS A 28 13.68 36.37 -12.40
CA LYS A 28 13.93 36.65 -13.83
C LYS A 28 12.88 36.02 -14.75
N LYS A 29 12.18 34.99 -14.26
CA LYS A 29 11.10 34.30 -14.97
C LYS A 29 9.95 34.04 -14.01
N VAL A 30 8.78 34.62 -14.30
CA VAL A 30 7.53 34.33 -13.58
C VAL A 30 7.13 32.88 -13.85
N TRP A 31 6.86 32.15 -12.77
CA TRP A 31 6.30 30.80 -12.78
C TRP A 31 4.94 30.91 -12.08
N PRO A 32 3.84 30.29 -12.54
CA PRO A 32 3.68 29.41 -13.70
C PRO A 32 3.68 30.15 -15.04
N PRO A 33 4.02 29.48 -16.16
CA PRO A 33 3.79 30.05 -17.49
C PRO A 33 2.28 30.13 -17.78
N ASP A 34 1.79 31.24 -18.33
CA ASP A 34 0.39 31.38 -18.75
C ASP A 34 0.11 30.53 -20.00
N ILE A 35 -0.24 29.27 -19.80
CA ILE A 35 -0.45 28.27 -20.87
C ILE A 35 -1.59 28.70 -21.81
N LYS A 36 -2.56 29.48 -21.31
CA LYS A 36 -3.74 29.94 -22.06
C LYS A 36 -3.43 31.03 -23.09
N ASN A 37 -2.38 31.82 -22.87
CA ASN A 37 -1.99 32.93 -23.76
C ASN A 37 -0.93 32.54 -24.80
N MET A 38 -0.50 31.27 -24.81
CA MET A 38 0.56 30.78 -25.69
C MET A 38 0.02 30.21 -27.00
N THR A 39 0.85 30.26 -28.04
CA THR A 39 0.56 29.55 -29.30
C THR A 39 0.46 28.04 -29.05
N SER A 40 -0.43 27.35 -29.76
CA SER A 40 -0.67 25.90 -29.63
C SER A 40 0.62 25.07 -29.76
N GLN A 41 1.54 25.47 -30.63
CA GLN A 41 2.85 24.82 -30.79
C GLN A 41 3.73 24.92 -29.53
N GLN A 42 3.68 26.05 -28.82
CA GLN A 42 4.44 26.25 -27.58
C GLN A 42 3.85 25.42 -26.45
N GLN A 43 2.52 25.36 -26.35
CA GLN A 43 1.82 24.49 -25.40
C GLN A 43 2.22 23.01 -25.56
N LEU A 44 2.24 22.50 -26.80
CA LEU A 44 2.66 21.12 -27.08
C LEU A 44 4.13 20.86 -26.70
N ARG A 45 5.02 21.84 -26.89
CA ARG A 45 6.43 21.73 -26.47
C ARG A 45 6.55 21.65 -24.95
N PHE A 46 5.78 22.45 -24.21
CA PHE A 46 5.75 22.38 -22.75
C PHE A 46 5.18 21.06 -22.25
N GLU A 47 4.09 20.59 -22.86
CA GLU A 47 3.48 19.31 -22.50
C GLU A 47 4.46 18.14 -22.72
N LYS A 48 5.13 18.10 -23.88
CA LYS A 48 6.18 17.10 -24.17
C LYS A 48 7.31 17.17 -23.13
N LYS A 49 7.77 18.38 -22.78
CA LYS A 49 8.83 18.58 -21.77
C LYS A 49 8.37 18.12 -20.38
N TYR A 50 7.12 18.40 -20.01
CA TYR A 50 6.53 17.98 -18.75
C TYR A 50 6.42 16.45 -18.67
N LYS A 51 5.83 15.79 -19.68
CA LYS A 51 5.72 14.32 -19.73
C LYS A 51 7.08 13.63 -19.65
N ARG A 52 8.11 14.18 -20.32
CA ARG A 52 9.49 13.67 -20.21
C ARG A 52 10.04 13.76 -18.79
N ARG A 53 9.87 14.90 -18.13
CA ARG A 53 10.31 15.10 -16.74
C ARG A 53 9.56 14.19 -15.77
N LEU A 54 8.25 14.02 -15.97
CA LEU A 54 7.45 13.08 -15.18
C LEU A 54 7.94 11.65 -15.37
N LYS A 55 8.23 11.24 -16.61
CA LYS A 55 8.78 9.91 -16.90
C LYS A 55 10.13 9.70 -16.19
N LEU A 56 11.03 10.69 -16.22
CA LEU A 56 12.31 10.63 -15.52
C LEU A 56 12.15 10.60 -14.00
N ALA A 57 11.26 11.43 -13.45
CA ALA A 57 10.96 11.46 -12.02
C ALA A 57 10.30 10.14 -11.54
N THR A 58 9.57 9.48 -12.43
CA THR A 58 8.88 8.20 -12.16
C THR A 58 9.78 6.98 -12.45
N ALA A 59 10.86 7.15 -13.23
CA ALA A 59 11.86 6.12 -13.55
C ALA A 59 12.71 5.67 -12.35
N ARG A 60 12.31 6.04 -11.14
CA ARG A 60 12.82 5.56 -9.84
C ARG A 60 13.05 4.04 -9.85
N PRO A 61 14.04 3.54 -9.08
CA PRO A 61 14.48 2.14 -9.11
C PRO A 61 13.29 1.19 -8.91
N ARG A 62 12.93 0.47 -9.98
CA ARG A 62 11.76 -0.42 -9.97
C ARG A 62 11.96 -1.56 -8.97
N TRP A 63 13.19 -2.02 -8.81
CA TRP A 63 13.56 -3.10 -7.89
C TRP A 63 13.18 -2.80 -6.44
N ASP A 64 13.44 -1.58 -5.96
CA ASP A 64 13.05 -1.18 -4.60
C ASP A 64 11.53 -1.19 -4.42
N LYS A 65 10.77 -0.77 -5.45
CA LYS A 65 9.30 -0.84 -5.42
C LYS A 65 8.81 -2.28 -5.36
N PHE A 66 9.41 -3.19 -6.13
CA PHE A 66 9.08 -4.61 -6.09
C PHE A 66 9.38 -5.24 -4.75
N ILE A 67 10.54 -4.94 -4.15
CA ILE A 67 10.90 -5.47 -2.82
C ILE A 67 9.91 -4.96 -1.76
N ARG A 68 9.60 -3.66 -1.75
CA ARG A 68 8.62 -3.10 -0.80
C ARG A 68 7.24 -3.72 -0.95
N LEU A 69 6.81 -3.96 -2.20
CA LEU A 69 5.55 -4.64 -2.47
C LEU A 69 5.60 -6.10 -1.99
N ALA A 70 6.68 -6.82 -2.30
CA ALA A 70 6.88 -8.20 -1.85
C ALA A 70 6.89 -8.29 -0.32
N GLN A 71 7.55 -7.35 0.36
CA GLN A 71 7.58 -7.26 1.83
C GLN A 71 6.18 -7.03 2.41
N LEU A 72 5.39 -6.15 1.79
CA LEU A 72 4.01 -5.91 2.21
C LEU A 72 3.16 -7.16 1.97
N CYS A 73 3.28 -7.79 0.80
CA CYS A 73 2.57 -9.02 0.46
C CYS A 73 2.90 -10.16 1.44
N THR A 74 4.19 -10.38 1.76
CA THR A 74 4.59 -11.43 2.69
C THR A 74 4.09 -11.15 4.11
N MET A 75 4.18 -9.91 4.58
CA MET A 75 3.59 -9.51 5.88
C MET A 75 2.09 -9.76 5.93
N THR A 76 1.34 -9.31 4.93
CA THR A 76 -0.12 -9.53 4.87
C THR A 76 -0.48 -11.00 4.75
N PHE A 77 0.32 -11.78 4.01
CA PHE A 77 0.10 -13.22 3.84
C PHE A 77 0.29 -13.97 5.15
N VAL A 78 1.36 -13.69 5.90
CA VAL A 78 1.62 -14.30 7.22
C VAL A 78 0.51 -13.95 8.20
N LEU A 79 0.09 -12.67 8.25
CA LEU A 79 -1.02 -12.25 9.12
C LEU A 79 -2.32 -12.96 8.77
N THR A 80 -2.64 -13.07 7.49
CA THR A 80 -3.85 -13.78 7.03
C THR A 80 -3.78 -15.26 7.39
N TYR A 81 -2.62 -15.90 7.25
CA TYR A 81 -2.43 -17.31 7.63
C TYR A 81 -2.65 -17.52 9.13
N VAL A 82 -2.04 -16.68 9.98
CA VAL A 82 -2.19 -16.78 11.44
C VAL A 82 -3.65 -16.60 11.85
N VAL A 83 -4.34 -15.60 11.30
CA VAL A 83 -5.74 -15.34 11.65
C VAL A 83 -6.67 -16.43 11.12
N LEU A 84 -6.50 -16.88 9.88
CA LEU A 84 -7.49 -17.70 9.19
C LEU A 84 -7.24 -19.22 9.28
N PHE A 85 -5.98 -19.65 9.28
CA PHE A 85 -5.62 -21.07 9.14
C PHE A 85 -4.86 -21.67 10.33
N MET A 86 -4.23 -20.83 11.17
CA MET A 86 -3.44 -21.33 12.29
C MET A 86 -4.34 -21.73 13.46
N ASP A 87 -4.69 -23.01 13.51
CA ASP A 87 -5.51 -23.57 14.58
C ASP A 87 -4.62 -24.20 15.66
N TRP A 88 -4.74 -23.72 16.90
CA TRP A 88 -3.98 -24.20 18.05
C TRP A 88 -4.90 -25.14 18.83
N LYS A 89 -4.69 -26.45 18.65
CA LYS A 89 -5.59 -27.50 19.14
C LYS A 89 -5.89 -27.48 20.65
N ASP A 90 -5.08 -26.80 21.44
CA ASP A 90 -5.16 -26.80 22.90
C ASP A 90 -5.78 -25.52 23.52
N VAL A 91 -6.11 -24.49 22.73
CA VAL A 91 -6.60 -23.20 23.27
C VAL A 91 -7.77 -22.65 22.42
N PRO A 92 -8.91 -22.23 23.02
CA PRO A 92 -9.98 -21.57 22.28
C PRO A 92 -9.46 -20.25 21.69
N THR A 93 -9.43 -20.14 20.35
CA THR A 93 -8.86 -18.97 19.69
C THR A 93 -9.91 -17.86 19.56
N PRO A 94 -9.57 -16.58 19.83
CA PRO A 94 -10.54 -15.48 19.70
C PRO A 94 -10.91 -15.15 18.24
N PHE A 95 -10.32 -15.85 17.26
CA PHE A 95 -10.46 -15.57 15.83
C PHE A 95 -11.46 -16.50 15.12
N ASP A 96 -12.03 -17.49 15.80
CA ASP A 96 -13.01 -18.40 15.20
C ASP A 96 -14.25 -17.70 14.61
N PRO A 97 -14.84 -16.67 15.28
CA PRO A 97 -15.94 -15.90 14.68
C PRO A 97 -15.53 -15.11 13.43
N VAL A 98 -14.24 -14.74 13.31
CA VAL A 98 -13.69 -14.03 12.15
C VAL A 98 -13.52 -15.00 10.99
N ARG A 99 -13.06 -16.24 11.25
CA ARG A 99 -12.94 -17.31 10.26
C ARG A 99 -14.30 -17.67 9.68
N GLU A 100 -15.31 -17.87 10.53
CA GLU A 100 -16.67 -18.21 10.08
C GLU A 100 -17.29 -17.12 9.21
N LYS A 101 -17.11 -15.84 9.55
CA LYS A 101 -17.59 -14.72 8.74
C LYS A 101 -16.82 -14.57 7.44
N PHE A 102 -15.50 -14.76 7.48
CA PHE A 102 -14.65 -14.71 6.29
C PHE A 102 -15.01 -15.83 5.31
N PHE A 103 -15.03 -17.09 5.76
CA PHE A 103 -15.43 -18.22 4.92
C PHE A 103 -16.93 -18.23 4.59
N GLY A 104 -17.80 -17.64 5.40
CA GLY A 104 -19.20 -17.43 5.06
C GLY A 104 -19.39 -16.41 3.93
N PHE A 105 -18.60 -15.33 3.95
CA PHE A 105 -18.58 -14.32 2.89
C PHE A 105 -17.94 -14.84 1.59
N PHE A 106 -16.82 -15.57 1.69
CA PHE A 106 -16.16 -16.19 0.53
C PHE A 106 -16.82 -17.50 0.06
N GLY A 107 -17.58 -18.18 0.92
CA GLY A 107 -18.31 -19.43 0.64
C GLY A 107 -19.60 -19.27 -0.17
N VAL A 108 -20.02 -18.02 -0.42
CA VAL A 108 -20.96 -17.71 -1.51
C VAL A 108 -20.33 -18.03 -2.88
N PHE A 109 -19.00 -18.06 -2.97
CA PHE A 109 -18.24 -18.33 -4.19
C PHE A 109 -17.75 -19.78 -4.34
N THR A 110 -17.84 -20.62 -3.29
CA THR A 110 -17.33 -22.00 -3.28
C THR A 110 -18.35 -22.98 -2.69
N GLU A 111 -19.35 -23.40 -3.47
CA GLU A 111 -20.38 -24.37 -3.05
C GLU A 111 -19.81 -25.75 -2.65
N ASP A 112 -18.61 -26.12 -3.13
CA ASP A 112 -18.02 -27.44 -2.91
C ASP A 112 -17.47 -27.66 -1.48
N ALA A 113 -17.06 -26.59 -0.77
CA ALA A 113 -16.55 -26.71 0.59
C ALA A 113 -17.63 -27.18 1.59
N ARG A 114 -18.91 -26.89 1.31
CA ARG A 114 -20.06 -27.32 2.13
C ARG A 114 -20.32 -28.83 2.08
N LYS A 115 -19.94 -29.52 1.00
CA LYS A 115 -20.21 -30.97 0.85
C LYS A 115 -19.30 -31.84 1.72
N LEU A 116 -18.11 -31.36 2.08
CA LEU A 116 -17.15 -32.12 2.88
C LEU A 116 -17.56 -32.17 4.36
N THR A 117 -17.98 -31.03 4.93
CA THR A 117 -18.41 -30.96 6.34
C THR A 117 -19.69 -31.74 6.64
N MET A 118 -20.59 -31.89 5.66
CA MET A 118 -21.81 -32.70 5.80
C MET A 118 -21.54 -34.21 5.72
N LYS A 119 -20.48 -34.64 5.02
CA LYS A 119 -20.16 -36.06 4.84
C LYS A 119 -19.42 -36.65 6.04
N ASP A 120 -18.71 -35.82 6.80
CA ASP A 120 -17.85 -36.24 7.91
C ASP A 120 -18.50 -36.12 9.30
N LYS A 121 -19.81 -35.78 9.40
CA LYS A 121 -20.53 -35.85 10.67
C LYS A 121 -21.01 -37.31 10.88
N PRO A 122 -20.37 -38.13 11.73
CA PRO A 122 -20.92 -39.45 12.04
C PRO A 122 -22.32 -39.25 12.63
N SER A 123 -23.29 -39.99 12.10
CA SER A 123 -24.65 -40.03 12.59
C SER A 123 -24.64 -40.31 14.09
N ALA A 124 -25.16 -39.36 14.87
CA ALA A 124 -25.49 -39.60 16.26
C ALA A 124 -26.41 -40.83 16.32
N GLN A 125 -25.93 -41.86 17.02
CA GLN A 125 -26.64 -43.13 17.18
C GLN A 125 -28.04 -42.88 17.77
N PRO A 126 -29.10 -43.48 17.23
CA PRO A 126 -30.39 -43.44 17.90
C PRO A 126 -30.29 -44.24 19.19
N ALA A 127 -30.57 -43.57 20.31
CA ALA A 127 -30.73 -44.21 21.61
C ALA A 127 -31.83 -45.29 21.53
N SER A 128 -31.42 -46.56 21.63
CA SER A 128 -32.34 -47.68 21.81
C SER A 128 -32.90 -47.64 23.24
N LYS A 129 -34.21 -47.39 23.32
CA LYS A 129 -35.04 -47.69 24.48
C LYS A 129 -35.22 -49.22 24.62
N GLN A 130 -35.35 -49.64 25.88
CA GLN A 130 -35.77 -50.94 26.43
C GLN A 130 -34.73 -52.05 26.50
#